data_AF-A0A4S1FVR4-F1
#
_entry.id   AF-A0A4S1FVR4-F1
#
_cell.length_a   1.000
_cell.length_b   1.000
_cell.length_c   1.000
_cell.angle_alpha   90.00
_cell.angle_beta   90.00
_cell.angle_gamma   90.00
#
_symmetry.space_group_name_H-M   'P 1'
#
loop_
_entity.id
_entity.type
_entity.pdbx_description
1 polymer ?
#
loop_
_entity_poly.entity_id
_entity_poly.type
_entity_poly.pdbx_seq_one_letter_code
_entity_poly.pdbx_strand_id
1 'polypeptide(L)'
;LLATVAADGSTDRDALYEALVRAGLRTAPDDNWADLFSRVIVEKVEPALGQGRATILYGYPVSEAALARPSAEDPRVAERFELYCCGVELANAFGELTDPTEQ
;
A
#
# COMPACT_ATOMS: atom_id res chain seq x y z
N LEU A 1 8.61 -2.74 -2.54
CA LEU A 1 7.53 -2.19 -1.71
C LEU A 1 7.88 -2.30 -0.23
N LEU A 2 7.66 -3.42 0.48
CA LEU A 2 7.96 -3.47 1.92
C LEU A 2 9.45 -3.37 2.29
N ALA A 3 10.37 -3.66 1.37
CA ALA A 3 11.80 -3.43 1.56
C ALA A 3 12.16 -1.93 1.70
N THR A 4 11.26 -1.03 1.35
CA THR A 4 11.44 0.43 1.43
C THR A 4 10.58 1.05 2.54
N VAL A 5 10.12 0.24 3.49
CA VAL A 5 9.33 0.65 4.66
C VAL A 5 10.02 0.08 5.90
N ALA A 6 10.38 0.93 6.85
CA ALA A 6 10.96 0.51 8.11
C ALA A 6 9.86 0.17 9.14
N ALA A 7 10.24 -0.54 10.20
CA ALA A 7 9.30 -0.99 11.24
C ALA A 7 8.63 0.16 12.02
N ASP A 8 9.20 1.36 11.98
CA ASP A 8 8.61 2.58 12.56
C ASP A 8 7.69 3.34 11.58
N GLY A 9 7.43 2.76 10.40
CA GLY A 9 6.61 3.36 9.35
C GLY A 9 7.33 4.40 8.48
N SER A 10 8.60 4.70 8.76
CA SER A 10 9.39 5.58 7.87
C SER A 10 9.62 4.91 6.51
N THR A 11 9.65 5.73 5.46
CA THR A 11 9.71 5.26 4.07
C THR A 11 10.99 5.71 3.36
N ASP A 12 11.56 4.81 2.56
CA ASP A 12 12.73 5.08 1.72
C ASP A 12 12.28 5.36 0.28
N ARG A 13 12.07 6.65 -0.01
CA ARG A 13 11.62 7.14 -1.31
C ARG A 13 12.61 6.81 -2.42
N ASP A 14 13.90 7.02 -2.19
CA ASP A 14 14.90 6.88 -3.25
C ASP A 14 15.12 5.42 -3.63
N ALA A 15 15.13 4.50 -2.64
CA ALA A 15 15.17 3.08 -2.93
C ALA A 15 13.93 2.60 -3.72
N LEU A 16 12.74 3.15 -3.41
CA LEU A 16 11.53 2.83 -4.16
C LEU A 16 11.60 3.39 -5.59
N TYR A 17 12.00 4.64 -5.75
CA TYR A 17 12.18 5.28 -7.05
C TYR A 17 13.12 4.47 -7.95
N GLU A 18 14.30 4.10 -7.44
CA GLU A 18 15.28 3.27 -8.14
C GLU A 18 14.71 1.89 -8.53
N ALA A 19 13.87 1.30 -7.67
CA ALA A 19 13.21 0.04 -8.00
C ALA A 19 12.17 0.19 -9.12
N LEU A 20 11.39 1.28 -9.13
CA LEU A 20 10.42 1.56 -10.19
C LEU A 20 11.10 1.83 -11.54
N VAL A 21 12.19 2.59 -11.54
CA VAL A 21 12.99 2.85 -12.74
C VAL A 21 13.51 1.54 -13.31
N ARG A 22 14.07 0.64 -12.48
CA ARG A 22 14.50 -0.70 -12.91
C ARG A 22 13.36 -1.56 -13.43
N ALA A 23 12.14 -1.39 -12.90
CA ALA A 23 10.95 -2.10 -13.34
C ALA A 23 10.31 -1.50 -14.61
N GLY A 24 10.86 -0.39 -15.15
CA GLY A 24 10.34 0.29 -16.33
C GLY A 24 9.01 1.01 -16.09
N LEU A 25 8.70 1.35 -14.84
CA LEU A 25 7.54 2.15 -14.47
C LEU A 25 7.84 3.63 -14.67
N ARG A 26 6.83 4.42 -15.04
CA ARG A 26 6.99 5.86 -15.17
C ARG A 26 7.13 6.48 -13.79
N THR A 27 8.07 7.41 -13.64
CA THR A 27 8.28 8.16 -12.41
C THR A 27 8.55 9.62 -12.75
N ALA A 28 8.28 10.51 -11.78
CA ALA A 28 8.64 11.91 -11.82
C ALA A 28 9.68 12.23 -10.73
N PRO A 29 10.62 13.17 -10.96
CA PRO A 29 11.62 13.53 -9.95
C PRO A 29 11.05 14.04 -8.63
N ASP A 30 9.85 14.61 -8.66
CA ASP A 30 9.10 15.17 -7.53
C ASP A 30 8.07 14.21 -6.93
N ASP A 31 7.91 12.99 -7.48
CA ASP A 31 7.06 11.96 -6.87
C ASP A 31 7.56 11.67 -5.44
N ASN A 32 6.68 11.75 -4.45
CA ASN A 32 6.97 11.29 -3.10
C ASN A 32 6.81 9.76 -3.00
N TRP A 33 7.07 9.16 -1.83
CA TRP A 33 6.96 7.70 -1.68
C TRP A 33 5.55 7.17 -1.96
N ALA A 34 4.51 7.88 -1.50
CA ALA A 34 3.11 7.51 -1.68
C ALA A 34 2.70 7.56 -3.17
N ASP A 35 3.18 8.57 -3.91
CA ASP A 35 2.95 8.66 -5.35
C ASP A 35 3.54 7.45 -6.08
N LEU A 36 4.77 7.08 -5.75
CA LEU A 36 5.45 5.90 -6.32
C LEU A 36 4.74 4.60 -5.94
N PHE A 37 4.29 4.47 -4.70
CA PHE A 37 3.50 3.32 -4.24
C PHE A 37 2.18 3.21 -5.03
N SER A 38 1.43 4.31 -5.13
CA SER A 38 0.18 4.38 -5.87
C SER A 38 0.35 3.97 -7.33
N ARG A 39 1.41 4.44 -8.00
CA ARG A 39 1.75 4.00 -9.37
C ARG A 39 1.92 2.49 -9.47
N VAL A 40 2.62 1.86 -8.52
CA VAL A 40 2.77 0.39 -8.52
C VAL A 40 1.43 -0.30 -8.36
N ILE A 41 0.57 0.18 -7.45
CA ILE A 41 -0.76 -0.38 -7.25
C ILE A 41 -1.58 -0.30 -8.54
N VAL A 42 -1.72 0.88 -9.12
CA VAL A 42 -2.55 1.13 -10.31
C VAL A 42 -2.01 0.41 -11.55
N GLU A 43 -0.70 0.44 -11.80
CA GLU A 43 -0.14 -0.10 -13.04
C GLU A 43 0.16 -1.61 -13.00
N LYS A 44 0.43 -2.18 -11.81
CA LYS A 44 0.89 -3.57 -11.69
C LYS A 44 -0.02 -4.47 -10.87
N VAL A 45 -0.80 -3.94 -9.94
CA VAL A 45 -1.59 -4.75 -9.00
C VAL A 45 -3.06 -4.74 -9.38
N GLU A 46 -3.71 -3.57 -9.41
CA GLU A 46 -5.16 -3.42 -9.66
C GLU A 46 -5.66 -4.11 -10.95
N PRO A 47 -4.94 -4.10 -12.09
CA PRO A 47 -5.42 -4.74 -13.31
C PRO A 47 -5.63 -6.26 -13.17
N ALA A 48 -4.98 -6.89 -12.18
CA ALA A 48 -5.10 -8.31 -11.90
C ALA A 48 -6.15 -8.65 -10.83
N LEU A 49 -6.71 -7.66 -10.13
CA LEU A 49 -7.61 -7.90 -9.01
C LEU A 49 -9.06 -8.11 -9.47
N GLY A 50 -9.79 -8.98 -8.76
CA GLY A 50 -11.23 -9.17 -9.00
C GLY A 50 -11.57 -9.91 -10.30
N GLN A 51 -10.58 -10.39 -11.06
CA GLN A 51 -10.79 -11.04 -12.35
C GLN A 51 -11.21 -12.50 -12.17
N GLY A 52 -12.47 -12.82 -12.48
CA GLY A 52 -13.04 -14.16 -12.38
C GLY A 52 -13.29 -14.66 -10.94
N ARG A 53 -12.80 -13.94 -9.92
CA ARG A 53 -13.07 -14.18 -8.50
C ARG A 53 -12.94 -12.89 -7.70
N ALA A 54 -13.77 -12.76 -6.65
CA ALA A 54 -13.57 -11.73 -5.64
C ALA A 54 -12.17 -11.87 -5.03
N THR A 55 -11.45 -10.76 -4.93
CA THR A 55 -10.05 -10.72 -4.47
C THR A 55 -9.93 -9.69 -3.36
N ILE A 56 -9.27 -10.07 -2.26
CA ILE A 56 -8.93 -9.15 -1.18
C ILE A 56 -7.47 -8.74 -1.36
N LEU A 57 -7.22 -7.44 -1.45
CA LEU A 57 -5.89 -6.86 -1.27
C LEU A 57 -5.78 -6.40 0.18
N TYR A 58 -4.76 -6.85 0.90
CA TYR A 58 -4.58 -6.59 2.32
C TYR A 58 -3.10 -6.43 2.67
N GLY A 59 -2.81 -5.93 3.87
CA GLY A 59 -1.44 -5.69 4.33
C GLY A 59 -0.83 -4.45 3.67
N TYR A 60 -1.59 -3.34 3.69
CA TYR A 60 -1.09 -2.06 3.21
C TYR A 60 0.05 -1.57 4.08
N PRO A 61 1.09 -0.93 3.50
CA PRO A 61 2.10 -0.23 4.28
C PRO A 61 1.44 0.71 5.30
N VAL A 62 1.98 0.77 6.51
CA VAL A 62 1.40 1.61 7.59
C VAL A 62 1.31 3.09 7.19
N SER A 63 2.26 3.57 6.37
CA SER A 63 2.26 4.92 5.80
C SER A 63 1.06 5.22 4.89
N GLU A 64 0.41 4.19 4.34
CA GLU A 64 -0.76 4.28 3.44
C GLU A 64 -2.06 3.88 4.16
N ALA A 65 -2.05 3.86 5.49
CA ALA A 65 -3.12 3.31 6.28
C ALA A 65 -3.32 4.08 7.60
N ALA A 66 -3.39 5.42 7.51
CA ALA A 66 -3.39 6.33 8.67
C ALA A 66 -4.46 6.05 9.76
N LEU A 67 -5.61 5.45 9.40
CA LEU A 67 -6.69 5.11 10.34
C LEU A 67 -6.70 3.62 10.75
N ALA A 68 -5.80 2.84 10.18
CA ALA A 68 -5.73 1.41 10.39
C ALA A 68 -4.66 1.09 11.44
N ARG A 69 -5.00 0.21 12.37
CA ARG A 69 -4.07 -0.31 13.36
C ARG A 69 -2.90 -1.04 12.68
N PRO A 70 -1.64 -0.82 13.09
CA PRO A 70 -0.50 -1.63 12.66
C PRO A 70 -0.71 -3.12 12.96
N SER A 71 -0.23 -3.99 12.08
CA SER A 71 -0.30 -5.44 12.30
C SER A 71 0.61 -5.86 13.45
N ALA A 72 0.10 -6.73 14.32
CA ALA A 72 0.89 -7.32 15.40
C ALA A 72 1.99 -8.28 14.89
N GLU A 73 1.86 -8.81 13.66
CA GLU A 73 2.83 -9.74 13.06
C GLU A 73 3.96 -9.02 12.32
N ASP A 74 3.66 -7.90 11.65
CA ASP A 74 4.64 -7.07 10.94
C ASP A 74 4.24 -5.59 11.03
N PRO A 75 4.94 -4.78 11.84
CA PRO A 75 4.55 -3.38 12.09
C PRO A 75 4.70 -2.48 10.86
N ARG A 76 5.32 -2.96 9.78
CA ARG A 76 5.42 -2.21 8.51
C ARG A 76 4.10 -2.14 7.77
N VAL A 77 3.15 -3.02 8.09
CA VAL A 77 1.83 -3.07 7.47
C VAL A 77 0.72 -2.82 8.49
N ALA A 78 -0.43 -2.38 8.02
CA ALA A 78 -1.61 -2.17 8.83
C ALA A 78 -2.74 -3.14 8.46
N GLU A 79 -3.67 -3.31 9.39
CA GLU A 79 -4.88 -4.11 9.25
C GLU A 79 -5.92 -3.39 8.37
N ARG A 80 -5.57 -3.12 7.12
CA ARG A 80 -6.44 -2.55 6.08
C ARG A 80 -6.59 -3.55 4.95
N PHE A 81 -7.79 -3.64 4.40
CA PHE A 81 -8.06 -4.40 3.20
C PHE A 81 -9.05 -3.72 2.26
N GLU A 82 -8.93 -4.06 0.98
CA GLU A 82 -9.83 -3.65 -0.09
C GLU A 82 -10.38 -4.90 -0.79
N LEU A 83 -11.67 -4.90 -1.08
CA LEU A 83 -12.34 -5.95 -1.83
C LEU A 83 -12.51 -5.52 -3.28
N TYR A 84 -11.98 -6.32 -4.20
CA TYR A 84 -12.14 -6.13 -5.64
C TYR A 84 -12.97 -7.23 -6.28
N CYS A 85 -13.87 -6.86 -7.19
CA CYS A 85 -14.62 -7.78 -8.03
C CYS A 85 -14.85 -7.17 -9.41
N CYS A 86 -14.69 -7.96 -10.47
CA CYS A 86 -14.77 -7.50 -11.86
C CYS A 86 -13.82 -6.33 -12.17
N GLY A 87 -12.65 -6.29 -11.54
CA GLY A 87 -11.68 -5.21 -11.71
C GLY A 87 -12.04 -3.89 -11.02
N VAL A 88 -13.06 -3.87 -10.15
CA VAL A 88 -13.52 -2.66 -9.45
C VAL A 88 -13.41 -2.87 -7.95
N GLU A 89 -12.92 -1.86 -7.24
CA GLU A 89 -12.98 -1.80 -5.77
C GLU A 89 -14.45 -1.66 -5.33
N LEU A 90 -14.93 -2.62 -4.53
CA LEU A 90 -16.29 -2.64 -4.02
C LEU A 90 -16.39 -2.22 -2.55
N ALA A 91 -15.30 -2.36 -1.79
CA ALA A 91 -15.27 -2.00 -0.38
C ALA A 91 -13.84 -1.74 0.11
N ASN A 92 -13.73 -0.84 1.08
CA ASN A 92 -12.55 -0.60 1.90
C ASN A 92 -12.91 -0.87 3.36
N ALA A 93 -12.03 -1.54 4.11
CA ALA A 93 -12.21 -1.73 5.54
C ALA A 93 -10.86 -1.79 6.26
N PHE A 94 -10.86 -1.43 7.52
CA PHE A 94 -9.67 -1.43 8.36
C PHE A 94 -10.02 -1.72 9.83
N GLY A 95 -9.08 -2.34 10.55
CA GLY A 95 -9.10 -2.39 12.01
C GLY A 95 -8.84 -0.99 12.54
N GLU A 96 -9.83 -0.39 13.18
CA GLU A 96 -9.77 1.00 13.65
C GLU A 96 -8.60 1.21 14.63
N LEU A 97 -7.80 2.24 14.37
CA LEU A 97 -6.82 2.72 15.33
C LEU A 97 -7.56 3.49 16.42
N THR A 98 -7.76 2.85 17.56
CA THR A 98 -8.48 3.42 18.71
C THR A 98 -7.55 4.09 19.72
N ASP A 99 -6.23 4.12 19.49
CA ASP A 99 -5.27 4.75 20.38
C ASP A 99 -5.20 6.27 20.09
N PRO A 100 -5.63 7.13 21.03
CA PRO A 100 -5.68 8.58 20.81
C PRO A 100 -4.30 9.25 20.74
N THR A 101 -3.22 8.53 21.05
CA THR A 101 -1.85 9.04 20.92
C THR A 101 -1.22 8.73 19.55
N GLU A 102 -1.77 7.75 18.83
CA GLU A 102 -1.32 7.34 17.49
C GLU A 102 -2.24 7.86 16.36
N GLN A 103 -3.44 8.34 16.69
CA GLN A 103 -4.42 8.95 15.77
C GLN A 103 -4.14 10.43 15.51
#